data_AF-A0A3N5Q3D6-F1
#
_entry.id   AF-A0A3N5Q3D6-F1
#
_cell.length_a   1.000
_cell.length_b   1.000
_cell.length_c   1.000
_cell.angle_alpha   90.00
_cell.angle_beta   90.00
_cell.angle_gamma   90.00
#
_symmetry.space_group_name_H-M   'P 1'
#
loop_
_entity.id
_entity.type
_entity.pdbx_description
1 polymer ?
#
loop_
_entity_poly.entity_id
_entity_poly.type
_entity_poly.pdbx_seq_one_letter_code
_entity_poly.pdbx_strand_id
1 'polypeptide(L)' 'MKQNVTLSVEKDLIKKGKVMAARKDSSISKMLADLLKEMVESDDRYEAAKRSALQLSKKGLHLGGKITWKREDLYER' A
#
# COMPACT_ATOMS: atom_id res chain seq x y z
N MET A 1 13.70 -12.68 -13.88
CA MET A 1 13.88 -14.13 -13.58
C MET A 1 12.94 -14.49 -12.44
N LYS A 2 12.30 -15.67 -12.46
CA LYS A 2 11.45 -16.12 -11.34
C LYS A 2 12.30 -16.96 -10.38
N GLN A 3 12.13 -16.77 -9.07
CA GLN A 3 12.75 -17.59 -8.03
C GLN A 3 11.68 -18.42 -7.32
N ASN A 4 12.03 -19.65 -6.97
CA ASN A 4 11.15 -20.56 -6.24
C ASN A 4 11.37 -20.37 -4.73
N VAL A 5 10.27 -20.38 -3.98
CA VAL A 5 10.27 -20.27 -2.52
C VAL A 5 9.54 -21.49 -1.95
N THR A 6 10.18 -22.19 -1.01
CA THR A 6 9.56 -23.30 -0.27
C THR A 6 8.94 -22.76 1.02
N LEU A 7 7.69 -23.11 1.29
CA LEU A 7 6.93 -22.65 2.46
C LEU A 7 6.40 -23.85 3.23
N SER A 8 6.57 -23.83 4.55
CA SER A 8 5.92 -24.77 5.46
C SER A 8 4.54 -24.24 5.82
N VAL A 9 3.50 -24.99 5.49
CA VAL A 9 2.10 -24.60 5.70
C VAL A 9 1.32 -25.80 6.22
N GLU A 10 0.33 -25.56 7.09
CA GLU A 10 -0.53 -26.61 7.61
C GLU A 10 -1.25 -27.37 6.50
N LYS A 11 -1.32 -28.71 6.65
CA LYS A 11 -1.89 -29.60 5.64
C LYS A 11 -3.37 -29.30 5.35
N ASP A 12 -4.15 -28.97 6.38
CA ASP A 12 -5.56 -28.62 6.23
C ASP A 12 -5.74 -27.30 5.46
N LEU A 13 -4.90 -26.31 5.76
CA LEU A 13 -4.91 -25.02 5.06
C LEU A 13 -4.59 -25.19 3.58
N ILE A 14 -3.58 -25.99 3.22
CA ILE A 14 -3.28 -26.30 1.81
C ILE A 14 -4.45 -26.99 1.12
N LYS A 15 -5.14 -27.92 1.79
CA LYS A 15 -6.30 -28.62 1.21
C LYS A 15 -7.43 -27.64 0.91
N LYS A 16 -7.80 -26.78 1.86
CA LYS A 16 -8.82 -25.73 1.67
C LYS A 16 -8.39 -24.71 0.61
N GLY A 17 -7.12 -24.31 0.62
CA GLY A 17 -6.52 -23.41 -0.35
C GLY A 17 -6.61 -23.94 -1.79
N LYS A 18 -6.38 -25.24 -2.00
CA LYS A 18 -6.51 -25.86 -3.34
C LYS A 18 -7.95 -25.77 -3.86
N VAL A 19 -8.94 -26.05 -3.00
CA VAL A 19 -10.36 -25.93 -3.36
C VAL A 19 -10.70 -24.48 -3.72
N MET A 20 -10.21 -23.52 -2.94
CA MET A 20 -10.43 -22.10 -3.23
C MET A 20 -9.77 -21.67 -4.54
N ALA A 21 -8.53 -22.09 -4.79
CA ALA A 21 -7.80 -21.77 -6.01
C ALA A 21 -8.50 -22.34 -7.25
N ALA A 22 -8.97 -23.59 -7.18
CA ALA A 22 -9.73 -24.23 -8.24
C ALA A 22 -11.06 -23.49 -8.55
N ARG A 23 -11.79 -23.05 -7.51
CA ARG A 23 -13.01 -22.23 -7.67
C ARG A 23 -12.77 -20.88 -8.36
N LYS A 24 -11.53 -20.39 -8.37
CA LYS A 24 -11.12 -19.10 -8.95
C LYS A 24 -10.29 -19.27 -10.23
N ASP A 25 -10.29 -20.46 -10.84
CA ASP A 25 -9.46 -20.81 -12.01
C ASP A 25 -7.99 -20.40 -11.84
N SER A 26 -7.45 -20.62 -10.63
CA SER A 26 -6.12 -20.16 -10.21
C SER A 26 -5.36 -21.27 -9.47
N SER A 27 -4.12 -20.97 -9.07
CA SER A 27 -3.27 -21.85 -8.27
C SER A 27 -2.86 -21.18 -6.95
N ILE A 28 -2.53 -21.99 -5.95
CA ILE A 28 -2.02 -21.48 -4.66
C ILE A 28 -0.78 -20.61 -4.89
N SER A 29 0.17 -21.06 -5.72
CA SER A 29 1.38 -20.30 -6.02
C SER A 29 1.09 -18.95 -6.66
N LYS A 30 0.09 -18.89 -7.57
CA LYS A 30 -0.34 -17.63 -8.18
C LYS A 30 -0.97 -16.70 -7.13
N MET A 31 -1.88 -17.23 -6.30
CA MET A 31 -2.50 -16.45 -5.22
C MET A 31 -1.47 -15.87 -4.24
N LEU A 32 -0.47 -16.66 -3.85
CA LEU A 32 0.61 -16.21 -2.97
C LEU A 32 1.52 -15.17 -3.64
N ALA A 33 1.82 -15.35 -4.94
CA ALA A 33 2.61 -14.38 -5.69
C ALA A 33 1.86 -13.05 -5.85
N ASP A 34 0.56 -13.10 -6.13
CA ASP A 34 -0.30 -11.92 -6.25
C ASP A 34 -0.41 -11.17 -4.92
N LEU A 35 -0.59 -11.88 -3.80
CA LEU A 35 -0.60 -11.28 -2.46
C LEU A 35 0.74 -10.62 -2.12
N LEU A 36 1.86 -11.30 -2.40
CA LEU A 36 3.19 -10.72 -2.18
C LEU A 36 3.41 -9.46 -3.01
N LYS A 37 2.98 -9.48 -4.27
CA LYS A 37 3.04 -8.32 -5.16
C LYS A 37 2.22 -7.17 -4.60
N GLU A 38 0.98 -7.41 -4.15
CA GLU A 38 0.12 -6.38 -3.58
C GLU A 38 0.74 -5.73 -2.34
N MET A 39 1.32 -6.53 -1.44
CA MET A 39 2.00 -6.02 -0.24
C MET A 39 3.18 -5.11 -0.60
N VAL A 40 4.04 -5.54 -1.53
CA VAL A 40 5.20 -4.75 -1.97
C VAL A 40 4.76 -3.46 -2.66
N GLU A 41 3.80 -3.55 -3.58
CA GLU A 41 3.29 -2.36 -4.27
C GLU A 41 2.62 -1.37 -3.31
N SER A 42 1.95 -1.86 -2.27
CA SER A 42 1.36 -1.00 -1.25
C SER A 42 2.42 -0.24 -0.45
N ASP A 43 3.49 -0.92 -0.05
CA ASP A 43 4.60 -0.32 0.69
C ASP A 43 5.36 0.71 -0.18
N ASP A 44 5.65 0.36 -1.43
CA ASP A 44 6.28 1.25 -2.39
C ASP A 44 5.45 2.52 -2.63
N ARG A 45 4.13 2.38 -2.79
CA ARG A 45 3.21 3.52 -2.93
C ARG A 45 3.23 4.41 -1.69
N TYR A 46 3.22 3.81 -0.51
CA TYR A 46 3.27 4.56 0.75
C TYR A 46 4.58 5.35 0.88
N GLU A 47 5.72 4.71 0.67
CA GLU A 47 7.03 5.38 0.78
C GLU A 47 7.23 6.44 -0.32
N ALA A 48 6.68 6.24 -1.53
CA ALA A 48 6.64 7.28 -2.55
C ALA A 48 5.82 8.50 -2.10
N ALA A 49 4.58 8.28 -1.64
CA ALA A 49 3.70 9.35 -1.18
C ALA A 49 4.30 10.12 0.00
N LYS A 50 4.88 9.42 0.98
CA LYS A 50 5.59 9.99 2.12
C LYS A 50 6.76 10.87 1.69
N ARG A 51 7.61 10.40 0.76
CA ARG A 51 8.71 11.22 0.21
C ARG A 51 8.19 12.49 -0.46
N SER A 52 7.16 12.39 -1.29
CA SER A 52 6.55 13.54 -1.94
C SER A 52 5.97 14.53 -0.93
N ALA A 53 5.26 14.06 0.09
CA ALA A 53 4.69 14.90 1.14
C ALA A 53 5.77 15.63 1.96
N LEU A 54 6.85 14.93 2.32
CA LEU A 54 7.98 15.55 3.04
C LEU A 54 8.69 16.60 2.18
N GLN A 55 8.88 16.34 0.88
CA GLN A 55 9.47 17.30 -0.03
C GLN A 55 8.58 18.54 -0.20
N LEU A 56 7.27 18.35 -0.33
CA LEU A 56 6.29 19.43 -0.42
C LEU A 56 6.29 20.29 0.84
N SER A 57 6.29 19.66 2.02
CA SER A 57 6.34 20.33 3.30
C SER A 57 7.61 21.17 3.47
N LYS A 58 8.78 20.62 3.10
CA LYS A 58 10.06 21.34 3.15
C LYS A 58 10.12 22.52 2.18
N LYS A 59 9.57 22.37 0.97
CA LYS A 59 9.54 23.43 -0.03
C LYS A 59 8.55 24.54 0.34
N GLY A 60 7.45 24.16 1.00
CA GLY A 60 6.29 25.02 1.17
C GLY A 60 5.50 25.19 -0.12
N LEU A 61 4.28 25.70 0.01
CA LEU A 61 3.37 25.97 -1.11
C LEU A 61 3.07 27.46 -1.15
N HIS A 62 3.25 28.09 -2.32
CA HIS A 62 2.74 29.43 -2.56
C HIS A 62 1.26 29.32 -2.96
N LEU A 63 0.38 29.27 -1.97
CA LEU A 63 -1.07 29.10 -2.15
C LEU A 63 -1.75 30.34 -2.75
N GLY A 64 -0.99 31.42 -3.01
CA GLY A 64 -1.53 32.68 -3.51
C GLY A 64 -2.33 33.43 -2.44
N GLY A 65 -2.89 34.57 -2.84
CA GLY A 65 -3.64 35.46 -1.94
C GLY A 65 -2.73 36.31 -1.03
N LYS A 66 -3.37 37.17 -0.23
CA LYS A 66 -2.73 37.92 0.84
C LYS A 66 -3.29 37.40 2.15
N ILE A 67 -2.42 37.09 3.11
CA ILE A 67 -2.84 36.78 4.48
C ILE A 67 -3.37 38.09 5.08
N THR A 68 -4.70 38.21 5.19
CA THR A 68 -5.38 39.38 5.78
C THR A 68 -5.85 39.13 7.21
N TRP A 69 -5.75 37.89 7.68
CA TRP A 69 -6.16 37.43 8.99
C TRP A 69 -4.94 37.19 9.88
N LYS A 70 -5.11 37.39 11.18
CA LYS A 70 -4.20 36.95 12.23
C LYS A 70 -4.62 35.56 12.72
N ARG A 71 -3.75 34.90 13.49
CA ARG A 71 -4.02 33.56 14.00
C ARG A 71 -5.29 33.55 14.87
N GLU A 72 -5.51 34.62 15.62
CA GLU A 72 -6.62 34.81 16.55
C GLU A 72 -7.97 34.86 15.81
N ASP A 73 -7.99 35.40 14.59
CA ASP A 73 -9.19 35.51 13.74
C ASP A 73 -9.68 34.13 13.23
N LEU A 74 -8.83 33.09 13.30
CA LEU A 74 -9.16 31.73 12.86
C LEU A 74 -9.77 30.85 13.97
N TYR A 75 -9.86 31.37 15.20
CA TYR A 75 -10.40 30.63 16.35
C TYR A 75 -11.91 30.83 16.56
N GLU A 76 -12.61 31.52 15.66
CA GLU A 76 -14.06 31.70 15.78
C GLU A 76 -14.85 30.54 15.16
N ARG A 77 -15.73 29.99 15.99
CA ARG A 77 -16.78 29.02 15.67
C ARG A 77 -17.93 29.67 14.93
#